data_AF-A0A6L3N7V0-F1
#
_entry.id   AF-A0A6L3N7V0-F1
#
_cell.length_a   1.000
_cell.length_b   1.000
_cell.length_c   1.000
_cell.angle_alpha   90.00
_cell.angle_beta   90.00
_cell.angle_gamma   90.00
#
_symmetry.space_group_name_H-M   'P 1'
#
loop_
_entity.id
_entity.type
_entity.pdbx_description
1 polymer ?
#
loop_
_entity_poly.entity_id
_entity_poly.type
_entity_poly.pdbx_seq_one_letter_code
_entity_poly.pdbx_strand_id
1 'polypeptide(L)'
;LPVTVQQATLAQVDGTLTVPVSAPAGAVNNAQGAPRGGIAVSLQSKLADGLPGVRRWFERYPYRCLEQQTSRAIGLHDAAQWQALVARMPVYLDSDGLANYFPPSSDDAHYGSPTLSSYLLVVADEASRLDPRFALPEDVRTQLEAGLARFVDGRIERNAWAPRQDRDLRKLAAIEALSRYGAAQGRMLGSIEIAPNQWPTSAVIDYHAILTRVKDIPQRDEKRAQVEQILRARLTYQGTQLVFSTARDDDLWWLMTSNETNAARLALEFAGDPAWKDEMPRVATGLLALQRQGAWQTTTSNALGQLAIERFSRTYESTPVAGTTKVALGGNERAISWSQAPVPSDAPASATAATRAAAARSVLMPW
;
A
#
# COMPACT_ATOMS: atom_id res chain seq x y z
N LEU A 1 -16.55 -30.91 14.88
CA LEU A 1 -16.92 -29.55 14.42
C LEU A 1 -15.68 -28.69 14.42
N PRO A 2 -15.23 -28.20 13.25
CA PRO A 2 -14.13 -27.24 13.16
C PRO A 2 -14.56 -25.90 13.75
N VAL A 3 -13.63 -25.21 14.42
CA VAL A 3 -13.83 -23.83 14.87
C VAL A 3 -13.58 -22.89 13.69
N THR A 4 -14.38 -21.84 13.56
CA THR A 4 -14.24 -20.82 12.53
C THR A 4 -14.01 -19.46 13.17
N VAL A 5 -13.15 -18.65 12.56
CA VAL A 5 -12.88 -17.28 13.03
C VAL A 5 -14.11 -16.42 12.74
N GLN A 6 -14.70 -15.82 13.79
CA GLN A 6 -15.88 -14.94 13.68
C GLN A 6 -15.49 -13.46 13.59
N GLN A 7 -14.43 -13.07 14.30
CA GLN A 7 -13.91 -11.71 14.32
C GLN A 7 -12.39 -11.77 14.54
N ALA A 8 -11.67 -10.81 13.97
CA ALA A 8 -10.26 -10.58 14.24
C ALA A 8 -10.04 -9.08 14.49
N THR A 9 -9.11 -8.75 15.37
CA THR A 9 -8.61 -7.39 15.61
C THR A 9 -7.09 -7.38 15.56
N LEU A 10 -6.50 -6.30 15.08
CA LEU A 10 -5.08 -6.03 15.20
C LEU A 10 -4.92 -4.65 15.84
N ALA A 11 -4.07 -4.57 16.84
CA ALA A 11 -3.79 -3.34 17.57
C ALA A 11 -2.34 -3.33 18.01
N GLN A 12 -1.76 -2.13 18.07
CA GLN A 12 -0.50 -1.93 18.77
C GLN A 12 -0.76 -2.07 20.28
N VAL A 13 0.09 -2.82 20.95
CA VAL A 13 0.05 -2.94 22.42
C VAL A 13 1.14 -2.04 22.99
N ASP A 14 0.73 -0.93 23.59
CA ASP A 14 1.57 -0.07 24.43
C ASP A 14 0.97 -0.04 25.83
N GLY A 15 1.67 -0.65 26.80
CA GLY A 15 1.12 -0.91 28.13
C GLY A 15 0.01 -1.97 28.13
N THR A 16 -1.20 -1.60 28.56
CA THR A 16 -2.34 -2.52 28.72
C THR A 16 -3.40 -2.26 27.65
N LEU A 17 -3.69 -3.29 26.85
CA LEU A 17 -4.80 -3.29 25.89
C LEU A 17 -5.96 -4.12 26.44
N THR A 18 -7.13 -3.49 26.61
CA THR A 18 -8.37 -4.17 27.01
C THR A 18 -9.33 -4.22 25.83
N VAL A 19 -9.76 -5.42 25.46
CA VAL A 19 -10.74 -5.64 24.40
C VAL A 19 -11.95 -6.36 24.99
N PRO A 20 -13.17 -5.78 24.93
CA PRO A 20 -14.37 -6.49 25.34
C PRO A 20 -14.66 -7.62 24.35
N VAL A 21 -14.82 -8.83 24.86
CA VAL A 21 -15.08 -10.03 24.04
C VAL A 21 -16.18 -10.87 24.66
N SER A 22 -16.93 -11.59 23.83
CA SER A 22 -17.93 -12.56 24.26
C SER A 22 -17.97 -13.75 23.30
N ALA A 23 -18.39 -14.91 23.81
CA ALA A 23 -18.62 -16.07 22.97
C ALA A 23 -19.78 -15.78 21.98
N PRO A 24 -19.67 -16.17 20.70
CA PRO A 24 -20.74 -15.99 19.73
C PRO A 24 -22.05 -16.64 20.18
N ALA A 25 -23.18 -15.97 19.93
CA ALA A 25 -24.50 -16.55 20.19
C ALA A 25 -24.66 -17.84 19.38
N GLY A 26 -25.01 -18.94 20.05
CA GLY A 26 -25.14 -20.27 19.42
C GLY A 26 -23.84 -21.05 19.27
N ALA A 27 -22.74 -20.63 19.91
CA ALA A 27 -21.52 -21.43 19.97
C ALA A 27 -21.80 -22.82 20.59
N VAL A 28 -21.37 -23.88 19.87
CA VAL A 28 -21.54 -25.26 20.32
C VAL A 28 -20.66 -25.51 21.54
N ASN A 29 -21.19 -26.15 22.58
CA ASN A 29 -20.42 -26.48 23.77
C ASN A 29 -19.42 -27.63 23.51
N ASN A 30 -18.29 -27.58 24.21
CA ASN A 30 -17.32 -28.67 24.29
C ASN A 30 -17.81 -29.75 25.29
N ALA A 31 -17.02 -30.81 25.47
CA ALA A 31 -17.37 -31.92 26.36
C ALA A 31 -17.50 -31.50 27.84
N GLN A 32 -16.95 -30.35 28.21
CA GLN A 32 -16.98 -29.77 29.55
C GLN A 32 -18.11 -28.74 29.74
N GLY A 33 -19.00 -28.59 28.75
CA GLY A 33 -20.15 -27.68 28.82
C GLY A 33 -19.83 -26.20 28.55
N ALA A 34 -18.58 -25.86 28.24
CA ALA A 34 -18.17 -24.50 27.88
C ALA A 34 -18.23 -24.27 26.36
N PRO A 35 -18.45 -23.03 25.86
CA PRO A 35 -18.43 -22.73 24.43
C PRO A 35 -17.13 -23.21 23.77
N ARG A 36 -17.25 -23.99 22.68
CA ARG A 36 -16.09 -24.49 21.94
C ARG A 36 -15.39 -23.35 21.19
N GLY A 37 -14.07 -23.27 21.34
CA GLY A 37 -13.24 -22.25 20.70
C GLY A 37 -12.64 -21.30 21.75
N GLY A 38 -12.36 -20.07 21.35
CA GLY A 38 -11.77 -19.06 22.22
C GLY A 38 -11.19 -17.89 21.42
N ILE A 39 -10.36 -17.11 22.09
CA ILE A 39 -9.61 -16.00 21.50
C ILE A 39 -8.18 -16.46 21.22
N ALA A 40 -7.82 -16.49 19.95
CA ALA A 40 -6.44 -16.71 19.55
C ALA A 40 -5.72 -15.36 19.45
N VAL A 41 -4.57 -15.23 20.10
CA VAL A 41 -3.73 -14.02 20.12
C VAL A 41 -2.40 -14.33 19.45
N SER A 42 -1.95 -13.46 18.56
CA SER A 42 -0.64 -13.55 17.91
C SER A 42 0.09 -12.23 18.06
N LEU A 43 1.32 -12.29 18.57
CA LEU A 43 2.16 -11.12 18.83
C LEU A 43 3.34 -11.10 17.85
N GLN A 44 3.58 -9.93 17.25
CA GLN A 44 4.71 -9.65 16.39
C GLN A 44 5.42 -8.40 16.90
N SER A 45 6.74 -8.38 16.81
CA SER A 45 7.55 -7.22 17.17
C SER A 45 7.41 -6.08 16.17
N LYS A 46 7.20 -6.43 14.90
CA LYS A 46 7.04 -5.51 13.77
C LYS A 46 6.08 -6.11 12.74
N LEU A 47 5.31 -5.25 12.07
CA LEU A 47 4.49 -5.66 10.93
C LEU A 47 5.32 -5.90 9.67
N ALA A 48 6.45 -5.21 9.52
CA ALA A 48 7.31 -5.34 8.34
C ALA A 48 8.26 -6.53 8.36
N ASP A 49 8.20 -7.44 9.35
CA ASP A 49 9.10 -8.60 9.44
C ASP A 49 8.84 -9.62 8.30
N GLY A 50 9.39 -9.29 7.13
CA GLY A 50 9.70 -10.14 6.00
C GLY A 50 8.64 -10.26 4.91
N LEU A 51 7.36 -9.89 5.17
CA LEU A 51 6.21 -10.12 4.29
C LEU A 51 6.40 -11.37 3.37
N PRO A 52 6.68 -12.56 3.95
CA PRO A 52 7.28 -13.66 3.19
C PRO A 52 6.36 -14.21 2.10
N GLY A 53 5.04 -13.99 2.21
CA GLY A 53 4.09 -14.28 1.15
C GLY A 53 4.30 -13.41 -0.10
N VAL A 54 4.56 -12.11 0.07
CA VAL A 54 4.85 -11.16 -1.01
C VAL A 54 6.18 -11.52 -1.70
N ARG A 55 7.24 -11.80 -0.92
CA ARG A 55 8.51 -12.27 -1.47
C ARG A 55 8.34 -13.54 -2.31
N ARG A 56 7.68 -14.57 -1.78
CA ARG A 56 7.40 -15.81 -2.54
C ARG A 56 6.56 -15.57 -3.79
N TRP A 57 5.64 -14.61 -3.73
CA TRP A 57 4.81 -14.24 -4.88
C TRP A 57 5.67 -13.67 -6.01
N PHE A 58 6.58 -12.74 -5.70
CA PHE A 58 7.50 -12.16 -6.67
C PHE A 58 8.55 -13.15 -7.20
N GLU A 59 9.04 -14.06 -6.36
CA GLU A 59 9.96 -15.13 -6.77
C GLU A 59 9.35 -16.03 -7.85
N ARG A 60 8.02 -16.25 -7.80
CA ARG A 60 7.27 -17.09 -8.75
C ARG A 60 6.65 -16.31 -9.92
N TYR A 61 6.67 -14.98 -9.90
CA TYR A 61 6.00 -14.17 -10.91
C TYR A 61 6.73 -14.27 -12.28
N PRO A 62 6.07 -14.78 -13.34
CA PRO A 62 6.78 -15.18 -14.56
C PRO A 62 6.90 -14.08 -15.62
N TYR A 63 6.04 -13.05 -15.56
CA TYR A 63 5.90 -12.05 -16.61
C TYR A 63 6.92 -10.92 -16.49
N ARG A 64 7.20 -10.26 -17.62
CA ARG A 64 8.39 -9.41 -17.81
C ARG A 64 8.13 -8.07 -18.49
N CYS A 65 6.90 -7.54 -18.47
CA CYS A 65 6.71 -6.16 -18.90
C CYS A 65 7.46 -5.20 -17.95
N LEU A 66 7.72 -3.95 -18.38
CA LEU A 66 8.52 -2.99 -17.62
C LEU A 66 7.96 -2.75 -16.20
N GLU A 67 6.64 -2.61 -16.10
CA GLU A 67 5.92 -2.48 -14.83
C GLU A 67 6.26 -3.66 -13.91
N GLN A 68 6.07 -4.88 -14.41
CA GLN A 68 6.25 -6.11 -13.64
C GLN A 68 7.70 -6.31 -13.20
N GLN A 69 8.67 -6.03 -14.08
CA GLN A 69 10.09 -6.10 -13.74
C GLN A 69 10.46 -5.07 -12.68
N THR A 70 9.92 -3.84 -12.78
CA THR A 70 10.12 -2.77 -11.79
C THR A 70 9.58 -3.19 -10.42
N SER A 71 8.31 -3.59 -10.39
CA SER A 71 7.62 -4.05 -9.18
C SER A 71 8.33 -5.23 -8.53
N ARG A 72 8.81 -6.17 -9.33
CA ARG A 72 9.55 -7.35 -8.85
C ARG A 72 10.91 -7.00 -8.26
N ALA A 73 11.69 -6.15 -8.93
CA ALA A 73 13.00 -5.75 -8.42
C ALA A 73 12.87 -5.04 -7.06
N ILE A 74 11.90 -4.14 -6.94
CA ILE A 74 11.61 -3.40 -5.71
C ILE A 74 11.06 -4.33 -4.63
N GLY A 75 10.06 -5.17 -4.94
CA GLY A 75 9.45 -6.10 -3.99
C GLY A 75 10.41 -7.19 -3.48
N LEU A 76 11.44 -7.56 -4.25
CA LEU A 76 12.48 -8.47 -3.78
C LEU A 76 13.64 -7.76 -3.05
N HIS A 77 13.64 -6.42 -3.00
CA HIS A 77 14.79 -5.59 -2.64
C HIS A 77 16.06 -5.96 -3.43
N ASP A 78 15.90 -6.32 -4.69
CA ASP A 78 16.99 -6.72 -5.57
C ASP A 78 17.55 -5.48 -6.30
N ALA A 79 18.50 -4.81 -5.65
CA ALA A 79 19.17 -3.63 -6.21
C ALA A 79 19.94 -3.95 -7.50
N ALA A 80 20.48 -5.16 -7.66
CA ALA A 80 21.19 -5.55 -8.87
C ALA A 80 20.21 -5.73 -10.04
N GLN A 81 19.08 -6.39 -9.81
CA GLN A 81 18.01 -6.49 -10.80
C GLN A 81 17.47 -5.12 -11.19
N TRP A 82 17.27 -4.22 -10.22
CA TRP A 82 16.84 -2.85 -10.47
C TRP A 82 17.84 -2.10 -11.36
N GLN A 83 19.12 -2.08 -11.00
CA GLN A 83 20.16 -1.38 -11.78
C GLN A 83 20.25 -1.92 -13.22
N ALA A 84 20.19 -3.24 -13.39
CA ALA A 84 20.17 -3.86 -14.71
C ALA A 84 18.90 -3.53 -15.51
N LEU A 85 17.76 -3.32 -14.85
CA LEU A 85 16.51 -2.88 -15.49
C LEU A 85 16.57 -1.42 -15.89
N VAL A 86 17.12 -0.55 -15.05
CA VAL A 86 17.17 0.88 -15.34
C VAL A 86 18.16 1.18 -16.46
N ALA A 87 19.29 0.48 -16.51
CA ALA A 87 20.25 0.60 -17.62
C ALA A 87 19.64 0.28 -19.00
N ARG A 88 18.58 -0.55 -19.05
CA ARG A 88 17.83 -0.86 -20.29
C ARG A 88 16.54 -0.06 -20.44
N MET A 89 16.13 0.71 -19.43
CA MET A 89 14.86 1.44 -19.43
C MET A 89 14.73 2.45 -20.59
N PRO A 90 15.81 3.10 -21.08
CA PRO A 90 15.71 3.95 -22.28
C PRO A 90 15.09 3.25 -23.49
N VAL A 91 15.30 1.94 -23.65
CA VAL A 91 14.73 1.15 -24.76
C VAL A 91 13.20 0.98 -24.65
N TYR A 92 12.62 1.26 -23.49
CA TYR A 92 11.17 1.23 -23.29
C TYR A 92 10.52 2.60 -23.45
N LEU A 93 11.29 3.68 -23.54
CA LEU A 93 10.73 5.02 -23.71
C LEU A 93 10.39 5.27 -25.17
N ASP A 94 9.22 5.88 -25.40
CA ASP A 94 8.85 6.38 -26.71
C ASP A 94 9.61 7.69 -27.04
N SER A 95 9.45 8.21 -28.25
CA SER A 95 10.14 9.43 -28.69
C SER A 95 9.74 10.69 -27.89
N ASP A 96 8.64 10.60 -27.16
CA ASP A 96 8.13 11.64 -26.27
C ASP A 96 8.62 11.48 -24.82
N GLY A 97 9.40 10.43 -24.52
CA GLY A 97 9.93 10.14 -23.19
C GLY A 97 8.94 9.42 -22.27
N LEU A 98 7.80 8.94 -22.79
CA LEU A 98 6.83 8.16 -22.02
C LEU A 98 7.14 6.66 -22.13
N ALA A 99 7.00 5.95 -21.02
CA ALA A 99 7.33 4.53 -20.92
C ALA A 99 6.27 3.62 -21.58
N ASN A 100 6.75 2.60 -22.27
CA ASN A 100 5.94 1.48 -22.79
C ASN A 100 6.10 0.24 -21.90
N TYR A 101 5.07 -0.60 -21.87
CA TYR A 101 5.13 -1.87 -21.13
C TYR A 101 6.13 -2.85 -21.75
N PHE A 102 6.31 -2.79 -23.05
CA PHE A 102 7.30 -3.53 -23.83
C PHE A 102 8.07 -2.56 -24.73
N PRO A 103 9.30 -2.87 -25.15
CA PRO A 103 10.02 -2.02 -26.09
C PRO A 103 9.16 -1.72 -27.32
N PRO A 104 8.94 -0.44 -27.67
CA PRO A 104 8.18 -0.08 -28.87
C PRO A 104 8.93 -0.58 -30.12
N SER A 105 8.20 -0.87 -31.20
CA SER A 105 8.83 -1.08 -32.50
C SER A 105 9.32 0.26 -33.07
N SER A 106 10.23 0.22 -34.05
CA SER A 106 10.75 1.42 -34.72
C SER A 106 9.66 2.30 -35.34
N ASP A 107 8.53 1.68 -35.69
CA ASP A 107 7.46 2.31 -36.45
C ASP A 107 6.35 2.88 -35.53
N ASP A 108 6.45 2.64 -34.22
CA ASP A 108 5.37 2.88 -33.24
C ASP A 108 5.87 3.78 -32.08
N ALA A 109 6.38 4.96 -32.43
CA ALA A 109 7.18 5.83 -31.57
C ALA A 109 6.41 6.76 -30.61
N HIS A 110 5.07 6.67 -30.52
CA HIS A 110 4.22 7.62 -29.78
C HIS A 110 3.09 6.96 -28.94
N TYR A 111 3.32 5.77 -28.38
CA TYR A 111 2.31 5.03 -27.60
C TYR A 111 2.66 4.86 -26.11
N GLY A 112 3.69 5.56 -25.63
CA GLY A 112 4.08 5.52 -24.23
C GLY A 112 2.91 5.91 -23.31
N SER A 113 2.81 5.19 -22.19
CA SER A 113 1.72 5.31 -21.22
C SER A 113 2.05 6.36 -20.15
N PRO A 114 1.24 7.43 -20.03
CA PRO A 114 1.38 8.38 -18.91
C PRO A 114 1.22 7.68 -17.56
N THR A 115 0.26 6.74 -17.44
CA THR A 115 0.03 5.96 -16.23
C THR A 115 1.27 5.16 -15.80
N LEU A 116 1.90 4.45 -16.75
CA LEU A 116 3.11 3.69 -16.45
C LEU A 116 4.27 4.61 -16.08
N SER A 117 4.44 5.71 -16.81
CA SER A 117 5.50 6.68 -16.55
C SER A 117 5.36 7.31 -15.15
N SER A 118 4.15 7.68 -14.76
CA SER A 118 3.85 8.14 -13.39
C SER A 118 4.17 7.07 -12.36
N TYR A 119 3.76 5.81 -12.59
CA TYR A 119 4.05 4.71 -11.68
C TYR A 119 5.56 4.52 -11.45
N LEU A 120 6.37 4.54 -12.51
CA LEU A 120 7.82 4.38 -12.42
C LEU A 120 8.46 5.47 -11.56
N LEU A 121 8.06 6.73 -11.76
CA LEU A 121 8.54 7.86 -10.96
C LEU A 121 8.13 7.73 -9.48
N VAL A 122 6.87 7.37 -9.22
CA VAL A 122 6.32 7.22 -7.86
C VAL A 122 7.00 6.08 -7.11
N VAL A 123 7.06 4.89 -7.70
CA VAL A 123 7.58 3.70 -7.02
C VAL A 123 9.09 3.80 -6.79
N ALA A 124 9.83 4.42 -7.72
CA ALA A 124 11.26 4.66 -7.54
C ALA A 124 11.55 5.71 -6.45
N ASP A 125 10.78 6.79 -6.36
CA ASP A 125 10.90 7.77 -5.27
C ASP A 125 10.68 7.08 -3.92
N GLU A 126 9.56 6.34 -3.76
CA GLU A 126 9.27 5.66 -2.50
C GLU A 126 10.31 4.59 -2.13
N ALA A 127 10.79 3.80 -3.11
CA ALA A 127 11.84 2.82 -2.88
C ALA A 127 13.19 3.50 -2.51
N SER A 128 13.54 4.60 -3.18
CA SER A 128 14.79 5.32 -2.95
C SER A 128 14.89 5.95 -1.55
N ARG A 129 13.76 6.34 -0.96
CA ARG A 129 13.67 6.81 0.43
C ARG A 129 14.01 5.70 1.44
N LEU A 130 13.84 4.44 1.05
CA LEU A 130 14.18 3.29 1.89
C LEU A 130 15.60 2.78 1.62
N ASP A 131 16.03 2.79 0.37
CA ASP A 131 17.37 2.41 -0.08
C ASP A 131 17.74 3.23 -1.34
N PRO A 132 18.72 4.16 -1.25
CA PRO A 132 19.08 5.05 -2.35
C PRO A 132 19.48 4.35 -3.66
N ARG A 133 19.84 3.06 -3.62
CA ARG A 133 20.17 2.28 -4.83
C ARG A 133 18.98 2.10 -5.78
N PHE A 134 17.75 2.31 -5.29
CA PHE A 134 16.54 2.29 -6.11
C PHE A 134 16.21 3.63 -6.78
N ALA A 135 17.03 4.68 -6.60
CA ALA A 135 16.84 5.93 -7.32
C ALA A 135 16.94 5.72 -8.84
N LEU A 136 16.11 6.44 -9.60
CA LEU A 136 16.26 6.54 -11.05
C LEU A 136 17.48 7.42 -11.37
N PRO A 137 18.34 7.01 -12.33
CA PRO A 137 19.31 7.87 -12.97
C PRO A 137 18.65 9.10 -13.58
N GLU A 138 19.37 10.22 -13.54
CA GLU A 138 18.87 11.52 -13.95
C GLU A 138 18.41 11.57 -15.42
N ASP A 139 19.13 10.90 -16.32
CA ASP A 139 18.81 10.86 -17.74
C ASP A 139 17.46 10.19 -18.04
N VAL A 140 17.16 9.08 -17.36
CA VAL A 140 15.87 8.38 -17.47
C VAL A 140 14.77 9.19 -16.78
N ARG A 141 15.05 9.70 -15.58
CA ARG A 141 14.11 10.52 -14.80
C ARG A 141 13.65 11.73 -15.61
N THR A 142 14.59 12.50 -16.17
CA THR A 142 14.26 13.74 -16.90
C THR A 142 13.49 13.48 -18.20
N GLN A 143 13.70 12.34 -18.86
CA GLN A 143 12.88 11.96 -20.01
C GLN A 143 11.42 11.69 -19.62
N LEU A 144 11.20 10.94 -18.54
CA LEU A 144 9.86 10.67 -18.00
C LEU A 144 9.17 11.96 -17.55
N GLU A 145 9.88 12.83 -16.82
CA GLU A 145 9.36 14.13 -16.38
C GLU A 145 8.96 15.01 -17.57
N ALA A 146 9.80 15.09 -18.60
CA ALA A 146 9.52 15.89 -19.79
C ALA A 146 8.34 15.35 -20.59
N GLY A 147 8.21 14.03 -20.74
CA GLY A 147 7.06 13.39 -21.37
C GLY A 147 5.76 13.67 -20.63
N LEU A 148 5.76 13.50 -19.30
CA LEU A 148 4.59 13.74 -18.46
C LEU A 148 4.20 15.22 -18.43
N ALA A 149 5.15 16.15 -18.34
CA ALA A 149 4.88 17.58 -18.39
C ALA A 149 4.20 17.99 -19.70
N ARG A 150 4.72 17.49 -20.84
CA ARG A 150 4.11 17.73 -22.17
C ARG A 150 2.70 17.13 -22.29
N PHE A 151 2.45 15.96 -21.70
CA PHE A 151 1.13 15.35 -21.64
C PHE A 151 0.14 16.18 -20.79
N VAL A 152 0.58 16.64 -19.61
CA VAL A 152 -0.23 17.49 -18.71
C VAL A 152 -0.63 18.79 -19.38
N ASP A 153 0.33 19.45 -20.04
CA ASP A 153 0.12 20.68 -20.80
C ASP A 153 -0.70 20.49 -22.09
N GLY A 154 -1.03 19.25 -22.46
CA GLY A 154 -1.80 18.92 -23.66
C GLY A 154 -1.01 19.04 -24.97
N ARG A 155 0.32 19.17 -24.92
CA ARG A 155 1.19 19.14 -26.11
C ARG A 155 1.29 17.75 -26.71
N ILE A 156 1.01 16.73 -25.90
CA ILE A 156 0.98 15.33 -26.28
C ILE A 156 -0.36 14.74 -25.86
N GLU A 157 -0.99 14.01 -26.76
CA GLU A 157 -2.22 13.28 -26.48
C GLU A 157 -1.98 11.77 -26.44
N ARG A 158 -2.66 11.09 -25.52
CA ARG A 158 -2.60 9.64 -25.32
C ARG A 158 -4.01 9.11 -25.10
N ASN A 159 -4.66 8.75 -26.21
CA ASN A 159 -6.05 8.30 -26.24
C ASN A 159 -6.14 6.78 -26.23
N ALA A 160 -5.56 6.15 -25.20
CA ALA A 160 -5.77 4.72 -24.96
C ALA A 160 -7.21 4.46 -24.51
N TRP A 161 -7.82 3.39 -25.04
CA TRP A 161 -9.18 2.97 -24.68
C TRP A 161 -9.35 2.87 -23.16
N ALA A 162 -10.48 3.36 -22.65
CA ALA A 162 -10.85 3.28 -21.25
C ALA A 162 -12.39 3.09 -21.12
N PRO A 163 -12.86 2.42 -20.06
CA PRO A 163 -14.29 2.25 -19.80
C PRO A 163 -15.04 3.56 -19.48
N ARG A 164 -14.32 4.64 -19.13
CA ARG A 164 -14.87 5.96 -18.82
C ARG A 164 -13.87 7.05 -19.18
N GLN A 165 -14.33 8.31 -19.22
CA GLN A 165 -13.44 9.45 -19.36
C GLN A 165 -12.46 9.51 -18.17
N ASP A 166 -11.16 9.43 -18.47
CA ASP A 166 -10.10 9.29 -17.46
C ASP A 166 -8.90 10.23 -17.69
N ARG A 167 -9.00 11.16 -18.66
CA ARG A 167 -7.93 12.11 -18.99
C ARG A 167 -7.47 12.91 -17.77
N ASP A 168 -8.42 13.43 -17.01
CA ASP A 168 -8.15 14.22 -15.81
C ASP A 168 -7.48 13.39 -14.72
N LEU A 169 -7.88 12.11 -14.57
CA LEU A 169 -7.25 11.19 -13.63
C LEU A 169 -5.79 10.91 -14.02
N ARG A 170 -5.52 10.69 -15.31
CA ARG A 170 -4.15 10.48 -15.82
C ARG A 170 -3.29 11.72 -15.64
N LYS A 171 -3.83 12.92 -15.91
CA LYS A 171 -3.12 14.19 -15.70
C LYS A 171 -2.83 14.40 -14.21
N LEU A 172 -3.78 14.11 -13.33
CA LEU A 172 -3.59 14.28 -11.90
C LEU A 172 -2.49 13.36 -11.37
N ALA A 173 -2.49 12.08 -11.75
CA ALA A 173 -1.41 11.14 -11.41
C ALA A 173 -0.05 11.56 -11.99
N ALA A 174 -0.02 12.15 -13.19
CA ALA A 174 1.20 12.71 -13.76
C ALA A 174 1.73 13.92 -12.97
N ILE A 175 0.86 14.84 -12.56
CA ILE A 175 1.25 16.00 -11.73
C ILE A 175 1.75 15.54 -10.36
N GLU A 176 1.12 14.53 -9.76
CA GLU A 176 1.60 13.95 -8.50
C GLU A 176 3.00 13.36 -8.65
N ALA A 177 3.24 12.56 -9.69
CA ALA A 177 4.55 11.98 -9.98
C ALA A 177 5.62 13.08 -10.20
N LEU A 178 5.30 14.11 -10.98
CA LEU A 178 6.17 15.28 -11.19
C LEU A 178 6.45 16.04 -9.89
N SER A 179 5.48 16.11 -8.97
CA SER A 179 5.62 16.85 -7.71
C SER A 179 6.67 16.24 -6.76
N ARG A 180 6.93 14.94 -6.88
CA ARG A 180 7.95 14.23 -6.09
C ARG A 180 9.37 14.70 -6.39
N TYR A 181 9.60 15.14 -7.61
CA TYR A 181 10.90 15.58 -8.11
C TYR A 181 10.97 17.11 -8.33
N GLY A 182 9.98 17.86 -7.86
CA GLY A 182 9.94 19.32 -7.98
C GLY A 182 9.62 19.84 -9.39
N ALA A 183 9.15 18.97 -10.30
CA ALA A 183 8.81 19.32 -11.67
C ALA A 183 7.34 19.80 -11.84
N ALA A 184 6.51 19.68 -10.81
CA ALA A 184 5.11 20.12 -10.84
C ALA A 184 4.93 21.59 -10.43
N GLN A 185 3.98 22.28 -11.08
CA GLN A 185 3.66 23.69 -10.82
C GLN A 185 2.14 23.87 -10.76
N GLY A 186 1.64 24.80 -9.93
CA GLY A 186 0.22 24.94 -9.65
C GLY A 186 -0.65 25.15 -10.89
N ARG A 187 -0.12 25.82 -11.92
CA ARG A 187 -0.82 26.03 -13.21
C ARG A 187 -1.18 24.73 -13.95
N MET A 188 -0.46 23.62 -13.69
CA MET A 188 -0.72 22.33 -14.32
C MET A 188 -2.12 21.79 -13.98
N LEU A 189 -2.66 22.16 -12.80
CA LEU A 189 -4.02 21.83 -12.40
C LEU A 189 -5.09 22.62 -13.17
N GLY A 190 -4.72 23.69 -13.89
CA GLY A 190 -5.67 24.57 -14.58
C GLY A 190 -6.43 23.92 -15.73
N SER A 191 -6.02 22.73 -16.17
CA SER A 191 -6.69 21.95 -17.22
C SER A 191 -7.49 20.76 -16.71
N ILE A 192 -7.70 20.68 -15.39
CA ILE A 192 -8.41 19.59 -14.70
C ILE A 192 -9.63 20.19 -13.98
N GLU A 193 -10.78 19.53 -14.11
CA GLU A 193 -11.95 19.90 -13.31
C GLU A 193 -11.77 19.42 -11.85
N ILE A 194 -11.54 20.37 -10.92
CA ILE A 194 -11.33 20.05 -9.50
C ILE A 194 -12.66 19.74 -8.80
N ALA A 195 -13.00 18.46 -8.72
CA ALA A 195 -14.19 17.97 -8.03
C ALA A 195 -13.88 16.75 -7.11
N PRO A 196 -13.14 16.92 -6.00
CA PRO A 196 -12.64 15.80 -5.18
C PRO A 196 -13.72 14.86 -4.63
N ASN A 197 -14.94 15.35 -4.37
CA ASN A 197 -16.05 14.51 -3.92
C ASN A 197 -16.53 13.50 -4.98
N GLN A 198 -16.32 13.80 -6.27
CA GLN A 198 -16.75 12.96 -7.39
C GLN A 198 -15.62 12.04 -7.90
N TRP A 199 -14.39 12.28 -7.43
CA TRP A 199 -13.21 11.54 -7.87
C TRP A 199 -13.07 10.18 -7.19
N PRO A 200 -12.43 9.19 -7.84
CA PRO A 200 -12.00 7.96 -7.18
C PRO A 200 -10.97 8.26 -6.09
N THR A 201 -10.78 7.33 -5.14
CA THR A 201 -9.89 7.54 -3.99
C THR A 201 -8.45 7.80 -4.41
N SER A 202 -7.97 7.14 -5.46
CA SER A 202 -6.63 7.38 -6.03
C SER A 202 -6.40 8.85 -6.35
N ALA A 203 -7.32 9.48 -7.06
CA ALA A 203 -7.23 10.88 -7.46
C ALA A 203 -7.28 11.83 -6.26
N VAL A 204 -8.05 11.50 -5.22
CA VAL A 204 -8.07 12.29 -3.99
C VAL A 204 -6.73 12.20 -3.25
N ILE A 205 -6.09 11.02 -3.21
CA ILE A 205 -4.74 10.84 -2.67
C ILE A 205 -3.71 11.61 -3.52
N ASP A 206 -3.80 11.50 -4.85
CA ASP A 206 -2.93 12.24 -5.77
C ASP A 206 -3.00 13.75 -5.53
N TYR A 207 -4.22 14.27 -5.38
CA TYR A 207 -4.44 15.68 -5.16
C TYR A 207 -3.94 16.15 -3.79
N HIS A 208 -4.10 15.34 -2.74
CA HIS A 208 -3.49 15.62 -1.43
C HIS A 208 -1.97 15.76 -1.54
N ALA A 209 -1.30 14.77 -2.16
CA ALA A 209 0.15 14.78 -2.34
C ALA A 209 0.64 16.00 -3.13
N ILE A 210 -0.08 16.40 -4.18
CA ILE A 210 0.19 17.62 -4.94
C ILE A 210 0.06 18.85 -4.04
N LEU A 211 -1.03 18.98 -3.28
CA LEU A 211 -1.25 20.09 -2.35
C LEU A 211 -0.23 20.11 -1.20
N THR A 212 0.37 18.97 -0.87
CA THR A 212 1.45 18.88 0.12
C THR A 212 2.76 19.43 -0.44
N ARG A 213 3.12 19.11 -1.69
CA ARG A 213 4.43 19.42 -2.29
C ARG A 213 4.47 20.74 -3.07
N VAL A 214 3.42 21.06 -3.81
CA VAL A 214 3.39 22.18 -4.76
C VAL A 214 2.90 23.46 -4.08
N LYS A 215 3.79 24.45 -3.94
CA LYS A 215 3.57 25.57 -3.02
C LYS A 215 2.78 26.75 -3.59
N ASP A 216 2.76 26.91 -4.91
CA ASP A 216 2.15 28.03 -5.65
C ASP A 216 0.65 27.83 -5.94
N ILE A 217 0.02 26.79 -5.39
CA ILE A 217 -1.42 26.54 -5.56
C ILE A 217 -2.25 27.54 -4.73
N PRO A 218 -3.25 28.22 -5.32
CA PRO A 218 -4.14 29.10 -4.57
C PRO A 218 -5.00 28.33 -3.56
N GLN A 219 -5.16 28.87 -2.35
CA GLN A 219 -5.93 28.27 -1.25
C GLN A 219 -5.48 26.84 -0.89
N ARG A 220 -4.18 26.55 -1.06
CA ARG A 220 -3.60 25.20 -0.93
C ARG A 220 -3.94 24.52 0.39
N ASP A 221 -3.79 25.23 1.51
CA ASP A 221 -3.96 24.63 2.84
C ASP A 221 -5.45 24.35 3.16
N GLU A 222 -6.36 25.21 2.71
CA GLU A 222 -7.82 24.97 2.80
C GLU A 222 -8.23 23.75 1.97
N LYS A 223 -7.77 23.69 0.72
CA LYS A 223 -8.01 22.54 -0.16
C LYS A 223 -7.42 21.25 0.41
N ARG A 224 -6.23 21.31 1.02
CA ARG A 224 -5.60 20.14 1.64
C ARG A 224 -6.45 19.62 2.81
N ALA A 225 -6.91 20.51 3.68
CA ALA A 225 -7.80 20.14 4.79
C ALA A 225 -9.12 19.52 4.30
N GLN A 226 -9.72 20.07 3.23
CA GLN A 226 -10.92 19.50 2.61
C GLN A 226 -10.67 18.08 2.09
N VAL A 227 -9.56 17.87 1.39
CA VAL A 227 -9.18 16.57 0.82
C VAL A 227 -8.94 15.54 1.93
N GLU A 228 -8.28 15.93 3.04
CA GLU A 228 -8.10 15.06 4.20
C GLU A 228 -9.42 14.64 4.84
N GLN A 229 -10.39 15.56 4.96
CA GLN A 229 -11.73 15.24 5.44
C GLN A 229 -12.44 14.25 4.51
N ILE A 230 -12.32 14.42 3.19
CA ILE A 230 -12.89 13.49 2.20
C ILE A 230 -12.26 12.10 2.34
N LEU A 231 -10.93 12.02 2.48
CA LEU A 231 -10.24 10.74 2.67
C LEU A 231 -10.71 10.05 3.95
N ARG A 232 -10.77 10.76 5.08
CA ARG A 232 -11.27 10.23 6.35
C ARG A 232 -12.71 9.75 6.25
N ALA A 233 -13.57 10.52 5.58
CA ALA A 233 -14.97 10.13 5.36
C ALA A 233 -15.13 8.87 4.50
N ARG A 234 -14.14 8.55 3.64
CA ARG A 234 -14.13 7.32 2.85
C ARG A 234 -13.67 6.11 3.64
N LEU A 235 -12.89 6.28 4.71
CA LEU A 235 -12.39 5.16 5.54
C LEU A 235 -13.54 4.59 6.38
N THR A 236 -14.01 3.41 5.99
CA THR A 236 -14.94 2.62 6.79
C THR A 236 -14.20 1.43 7.37
N TYR A 237 -14.37 1.20 8.67
CA TYR A 237 -13.78 0.07 9.37
C TYR A 237 -14.87 -0.96 9.70
N GLN A 238 -14.83 -2.11 9.02
CA GLN A 238 -15.69 -3.25 9.29
C GLN A 238 -14.86 -4.37 9.92
N GLY A 239 -14.89 -4.47 11.26
CA GLY A 239 -13.99 -5.37 12.00
C GLY A 239 -12.53 -4.96 11.81
N THR A 240 -11.73 -5.82 11.18
CA THR A 240 -10.31 -5.57 10.83
C THR A 240 -10.09 -5.06 9.42
N GLN A 241 -11.13 -5.00 8.60
CA GLN A 241 -10.99 -4.61 7.21
C GLN A 241 -11.14 -3.09 7.08
N LEU A 242 -10.14 -2.48 6.45
CA LEU A 242 -10.29 -1.16 5.88
C LEU A 242 -11.05 -1.31 4.56
N VAL A 243 -12.16 -0.59 4.44
CA VAL A 243 -12.96 -0.51 3.23
C VAL A 243 -13.12 0.96 2.88
N PHE A 244 -12.79 1.33 1.65
CA PHE A 244 -13.17 2.64 1.13
C PHE A 244 -14.66 2.62 0.78
N SER A 245 -15.42 3.65 1.13
CA SER A 245 -16.82 3.76 0.73
C SER A 245 -17.01 3.74 -0.80
N THR A 246 -15.98 4.13 -1.54
CA THR A 246 -15.90 4.10 -3.01
C THR A 246 -15.29 2.81 -3.57
N ALA A 247 -15.05 1.78 -2.76
CA ALA A 247 -14.29 0.59 -3.15
C ALA A 247 -14.84 -0.15 -4.39
N ARG A 248 -16.14 0.01 -4.68
CA ARG A 248 -16.78 -0.55 -5.88
C ARG A 248 -16.31 0.11 -7.18
N ASP A 249 -16.03 1.40 -7.13
CA ASP A 249 -15.71 2.24 -8.31
C ASP A 249 -14.21 2.59 -8.40
N ASP A 250 -13.43 2.14 -7.41
CA ASP A 250 -11.98 2.39 -7.29
C ASP A 250 -11.11 1.33 -7.98
N ASP A 251 -11.71 0.28 -8.58
CA ASP A 251 -10.97 -0.74 -9.35
C ASP A 251 -10.70 -0.27 -10.79
N LEU A 252 -9.75 0.65 -10.91
CA LEU A 252 -9.35 1.29 -12.17
C LEU A 252 -8.10 0.62 -12.72
N TRP A 253 -8.21 -0.67 -13.04
CA TRP A 253 -7.07 -1.51 -13.43
C TRP A 253 -6.27 -0.95 -14.63
N TRP A 254 -6.92 -0.25 -15.57
CA TRP A 254 -6.25 0.40 -16.71
C TRP A 254 -5.42 1.63 -16.30
N LEU A 255 -5.66 2.16 -15.10
CA LEU A 255 -4.84 3.18 -14.43
C LEU A 255 -3.90 2.56 -13.38
N MET A 256 -3.69 1.24 -13.42
CA MET A 256 -2.84 0.51 -12.46
C MET A 256 -3.26 0.72 -11.00
N THR A 257 -4.55 1.03 -10.80
CA THR A 257 -5.14 1.42 -9.52
C THR A 257 -6.18 0.39 -9.11
N SER A 258 -6.28 0.17 -7.80
CA SER A 258 -7.21 -0.75 -7.14
C SER A 258 -7.37 -0.35 -5.68
N ASN A 259 -8.30 -0.99 -4.95
CA ASN A 259 -8.43 -0.79 -3.50
C ASN A 259 -7.12 -1.08 -2.73
N GLU A 260 -6.36 -2.08 -3.18
CA GLU A 260 -5.09 -2.48 -2.58
C GLU A 260 -4.00 -1.41 -2.78
N THR A 261 -3.88 -0.89 -4.00
CA THR A 261 -2.95 0.22 -4.26
C THR A 261 -3.38 1.51 -3.57
N ASN A 262 -4.69 1.82 -3.50
CA ASN A 262 -5.19 2.99 -2.78
C ASN A 262 -4.86 2.92 -1.28
N ALA A 263 -5.05 1.77 -0.63
CA ALA A 263 -4.68 1.57 0.76
C ALA A 263 -3.17 1.73 0.98
N ALA A 264 -2.34 1.20 0.07
CA ALA A 264 -0.89 1.35 0.13
C ALA A 264 -0.43 2.80 -0.07
N ARG A 265 -1.00 3.50 -1.05
CA ARG A 265 -0.68 4.92 -1.34
C ARG A 265 -1.13 5.84 -0.21
N LEU A 266 -2.30 5.59 0.39
CA LEU A 266 -2.76 6.31 1.57
C LEU A 266 -1.77 6.12 2.74
N ALA A 267 -1.36 4.87 2.98
CA ALA A 267 -0.40 4.56 4.03
C ALA A 267 0.96 5.23 3.80
N LEU A 268 1.44 5.30 2.55
CA LEU A 268 2.67 5.99 2.18
C LEU A 268 2.57 7.50 2.37
N GLU A 269 1.47 8.13 1.92
CA GLU A 269 1.29 9.58 1.96
C GLU A 269 1.24 10.12 3.40
N PHE A 270 0.53 9.43 4.29
CA PHE A 270 0.33 9.89 5.68
C PHE A 270 1.32 9.26 6.69
N ALA A 271 2.28 8.46 6.25
CA ALA A 271 3.30 7.90 7.14
C ALA A 271 4.20 9.01 7.71
N GLY A 272 4.10 9.22 9.03
CA GLY A 272 4.83 10.24 9.77
C GLY A 272 4.08 11.56 9.92
N ASP A 273 2.86 11.68 9.38
CA ASP A 273 2.02 12.86 9.58
C ASP A 273 1.42 12.84 11.00
N PRO A 274 1.70 13.87 11.84
CA PRO A 274 1.16 13.95 13.19
C PRO A 274 -0.37 13.94 13.24
N ALA A 275 -1.05 14.51 12.25
CA ALA A 275 -2.51 14.57 12.21
C ALA A 275 -3.15 13.21 11.92
N TRP A 276 -2.39 12.26 11.34
CA TRP A 276 -2.86 10.92 10.97
C TRP A 276 -2.32 9.81 11.87
N LYS A 277 -1.49 10.15 12.85
CA LYS A 277 -0.79 9.19 13.72
C LYS A 277 -1.72 8.13 14.31
N ASP A 278 -2.90 8.53 14.76
CA ASP A 278 -3.86 7.64 15.44
C ASP A 278 -4.61 6.72 14.46
N GLU A 279 -4.73 7.12 13.18
CA GLU A 279 -5.34 6.31 12.13
C GLU A 279 -4.37 5.32 11.50
N MET A 280 -3.07 5.65 11.48
CA MET A 280 -2.06 4.88 10.75
C MET A 280 -1.99 3.40 11.12
N PRO A 281 -2.09 2.98 12.40
CA PRO A 281 -2.15 1.56 12.74
C PRO A 281 -3.33 0.83 12.08
N ARG A 282 -4.50 1.48 11.99
CA ARG A 282 -5.69 0.91 11.35
C ARG A 282 -5.55 0.87 9.84
N VAL A 283 -4.93 1.89 9.24
CA VAL A 283 -4.62 1.90 7.80
C VAL A 283 -3.66 0.76 7.43
N ALA A 284 -2.57 0.59 8.18
CA ALA A 284 -1.60 -0.49 7.97
C ALA A 284 -2.23 -1.88 8.14
N THR A 285 -3.01 -2.06 9.22
CA THR A 285 -3.78 -3.28 9.45
C THR A 285 -4.73 -3.57 8.29
N GLY A 286 -5.48 -2.56 7.86
CA GLY A 286 -6.45 -2.68 6.78
C GLY A 286 -5.80 -3.10 5.46
N LEU A 287 -4.66 -2.49 5.13
CA LEU A 287 -3.85 -2.88 3.97
C LEU A 287 -3.42 -4.35 4.03
N LEU A 288 -2.90 -4.81 5.18
CA LEU A 288 -2.54 -6.23 5.38
C LEU A 288 -3.76 -7.16 5.27
N ALA A 289 -4.91 -6.73 5.76
CA ALA A 289 -6.15 -7.50 5.68
C ALA A 289 -6.62 -7.73 4.23
N LEU A 290 -6.25 -6.87 3.29
CA LEU A 290 -6.56 -7.03 1.86
C LEU A 290 -5.78 -8.16 1.18
N GLN A 291 -4.69 -8.66 1.79
CA GLN A 291 -3.92 -9.76 1.20
C GLN A 291 -4.78 -11.00 0.97
N ARG A 292 -4.45 -11.76 -0.08
CA ARG A 292 -4.97 -13.10 -0.34
C ARG A 292 -3.78 -14.06 -0.39
N GLN A 293 -3.81 -15.10 0.44
CA GLN A 293 -2.72 -16.08 0.54
C GLN A 293 -1.33 -15.46 0.85
N GLY A 294 -1.32 -14.31 1.56
CA GLY A 294 -0.10 -13.62 1.99
C GLY A 294 0.51 -12.65 0.98
N ALA A 295 -0.19 -12.35 -0.13
CA ALA A 295 0.20 -11.35 -1.11
C ALA A 295 -1.01 -10.54 -1.57
N TRP A 296 -0.79 -9.38 -2.19
CA TRP A 296 -1.82 -8.62 -2.90
C TRP A 296 -1.95 -9.13 -4.34
N GLN A 297 -2.93 -8.65 -5.09
CA GLN A 297 -3.32 -9.29 -6.37
C GLN A 297 -2.40 -8.94 -7.53
N THR A 298 -1.84 -7.72 -7.54
CA THR A 298 -1.05 -7.20 -8.68
C THR A 298 0.41 -6.97 -8.29
N THR A 299 1.28 -6.90 -9.29
CA THR A 299 2.68 -6.48 -9.12
C THR A 299 2.78 -5.10 -8.45
N THR A 300 1.96 -4.14 -8.88
CA THR A 300 1.92 -2.78 -8.32
C THR A 300 1.44 -2.74 -6.87
N SER A 301 0.38 -3.47 -6.53
CA SER A 301 -0.14 -3.54 -5.15
C SER A 301 0.83 -4.24 -4.21
N ASN A 302 1.53 -5.28 -4.68
CA ASN A 302 2.57 -5.92 -3.89
C ASN A 302 3.77 -5.00 -3.65
N ALA A 303 4.26 -4.30 -4.67
CA ALA A 303 5.39 -3.37 -4.53
C ALA A 303 5.04 -2.19 -3.60
N LEU A 304 3.94 -1.48 -3.87
CA LEU A 304 3.50 -0.35 -3.04
C LEU A 304 3.11 -0.79 -1.63
N GLY A 305 2.42 -1.92 -1.50
CA GLY A 305 1.98 -2.45 -0.20
C GLY A 305 3.16 -2.82 0.69
N GLN A 306 4.20 -3.42 0.12
CA GLN A 306 5.45 -3.70 0.84
C GLN A 306 6.16 -2.42 1.28
N LEU A 307 6.37 -1.47 0.37
CA LEU A 307 6.97 -0.17 0.69
C LEU A 307 6.20 0.57 1.80
N ALA A 308 4.86 0.52 1.75
CA ALA A 308 3.99 1.14 2.75
C ALA A 308 4.19 0.54 4.15
N ILE A 309 4.20 -0.79 4.26
CA ILE A 309 4.39 -1.47 5.56
C ILE A 309 5.80 -1.26 6.11
N GLU A 310 6.82 -1.24 5.25
CA GLU A 310 8.18 -0.89 5.66
C GLU A 310 8.30 0.55 6.14
N ARG A 311 7.68 1.50 5.43
CA ARG A 311 7.65 2.90 5.83
C ARG A 311 6.92 3.07 7.17
N PHE A 312 5.80 2.39 7.36
CA PHE A 312 5.09 2.33 8.64
C PHE A 312 6.00 1.81 9.76
N SER A 313 6.65 0.66 9.55
CA SER A 313 7.50 0.04 10.57
C SER A 313 8.70 0.90 10.95
N ARG A 314 9.38 1.53 9.97
CA ARG A 314 10.48 2.47 10.25
C ARG A 314 10.02 3.70 11.04
N THR A 315 8.78 4.14 10.83
CA THR A 315 8.23 5.36 11.44
C THR A 315 7.68 5.10 12.85
N TYR A 316 6.98 3.98 13.05
CA TYR A 316 6.18 3.72 14.25
C TYR A 316 6.66 2.52 15.09
N GLU A 317 7.54 1.67 14.56
CA GLU A 317 8.03 0.43 15.20
C GLU A 317 9.56 0.42 15.34
N SER A 318 10.13 1.57 15.70
CA SER A 318 11.58 1.74 15.88
C SER A 318 12.10 1.18 17.20
N THR A 319 11.28 1.16 18.25
CA THR A 319 11.63 0.64 19.57
C THR A 319 11.63 -0.90 19.58
N PRO A 320 12.75 -1.56 19.96
CA PRO A 320 12.77 -3.02 20.11
C PRO A 320 11.79 -3.50 21.18
N VAL A 321 11.02 -4.53 20.88
CA VAL A 321 10.11 -5.16 21.84
C VAL A 321 10.89 -6.20 22.66
N ALA A 322 10.83 -6.08 23.99
CA ALA A 322 11.50 -6.97 24.93
C ALA A 322 10.60 -7.30 26.14
N GLY A 323 11.06 -8.20 27.01
CA GLY A 323 10.34 -8.58 28.23
C GLY A 323 9.25 -9.62 27.99
N THR A 324 8.11 -9.45 28.67
CA THR A 324 7.01 -10.44 28.69
C THR A 324 5.68 -9.74 28.48
N THR A 325 4.89 -10.22 27.52
CA THR A 325 3.48 -9.82 27.36
C THR A 325 2.58 -10.81 28.08
N LYS A 326 1.68 -10.30 28.91
CA LYS A 326 0.63 -11.10 29.57
C LYS A 326 -0.68 -10.97 28.82
N VAL A 327 -1.34 -12.09 28.58
CA VAL A 327 -2.66 -12.18 27.97
C VAL A 327 -3.59 -12.81 28.99
N ALA A 328 -4.68 -12.13 29.32
CA ALA A 328 -5.69 -12.61 30.27
C ALA A 328 -7.08 -12.63 29.62
N LEU A 329 -7.84 -13.68 29.88
CA LEU A 329 -9.24 -13.82 29.48
C LEU A 329 -10.00 -14.50 30.61
N GLY A 330 -10.93 -13.78 31.24
CA GLY A 330 -11.61 -14.27 32.45
C GLY A 330 -10.59 -14.60 33.55
N GLY A 331 -10.64 -15.82 34.08
CA GLY A 331 -9.68 -16.34 35.08
C GLY A 331 -8.40 -16.95 34.49
N ASN A 332 -8.28 -17.03 33.16
CA ASN A 332 -7.12 -17.63 32.48
C ASN A 332 -6.06 -16.56 32.21
N GLU A 333 -4.80 -16.81 32.58
CA GLU A 333 -3.64 -15.96 32.26
C GLU A 333 -2.56 -16.77 31.54
N ARG A 334 -1.94 -16.16 30.52
CA ARG A 334 -0.79 -16.70 29.79
C ARG A 334 0.27 -15.62 29.63
N ALA A 335 1.54 -15.99 29.78
CA ALA A 335 2.68 -15.10 29.60
C ALA A 335 3.48 -15.52 28.37
N ILE A 336 3.81 -14.55 27.52
CA ILE A 336 4.61 -14.72 26.30
C ILE A 336 5.91 -13.95 26.48
N SER A 337 7.04 -14.67 26.49
CA SER A 337 8.37 -14.04 26.55
C SER A 337 8.84 -13.64 25.15
N TRP A 338 9.31 -12.40 25.00
CA TRP A 338 9.91 -11.91 23.76
C TRP A 338 11.32 -12.46 23.52
N SER A 339 11.97 -13.05 24.53
CA SER A 339 13.26 -13.73 24.37
C SER A 339 13.16 -15.08 23.66
N GLN A 340 11.98 -15.69 23.61
CA GLN A 340 11.75 -16.95 22.92
C GLN A 340 11.53 -16.71 21.43
N ALA A 341 12.07 -17.60 20.58
CA ALA A 341 11.86 -17.53 19.14
C ALA A 341 10.35 -17.71 18.81
N PRO A 342 9.81 -16.94 17.85
CA PRO A 342 8.44 -17.14 17.40
C PRO A 342 8.26 -18.53 16.78
N VAL A 343 7.09 -19.13 17.01
CA VAL A 343 6.77 -20.50 16.56
C VAL A 343 5.97 -20.42 15.25
N PRO A 344 6.23 -21.26 14.23
CA PRO A 344 5.44 -21.27 13.01
C PRO A 344 3.94 -21.53 13.26
N SER A 345 3.05 -20.88 12.51
CA SER A 345 1.59 -20.91 12.69
C SER A 345 0.88 -22.21 12.29
N ASP A 346 1.60 -23.33 12.11
CA ASP A 346 1.01 -24.60 11.66
C ASP A 346 0.32 -25.38 12.80
N ALA A 347 0.26 -24.82 14.00
CA ALA A 347 -0.56 -25.38 15.08
C ALA A 347 -2.05 -25.06 14.82
N PRO A 348 -2.96 -26.07 14.83
CA PRO A 348 -4.40 -25.91 14.56
C PRO A 348 -5.16 -25.05 15.61
N ALA A 349 -4.44 -24.50 16.59
CA ALA A 349 -4.92 -23.64 17.67
C ALA A 349 -4.17 -22.29 17.73
N SER A 350 -3.55 -21.83 16.65
CA SER A 350 -2.86 -20.52 16.60
C SER A 350 -3.70 -19.46 15.89
N ALA A 351 -3.62 -18.21 16.33
CA ALA A 351 -4.19 -17.08 15.59
C ALA A 351 -3.34 -16.85 14.35
N THR A 352 -3.97 -16.57 13.22
CA THR A 352 -3.25 -16.10 12.03
C THR A 352 -2.48 -14.83 12.41
N ALA A 353 -1.16 -14.82 12.18
CA ALA A 353 -0.35 -13.61 12.35
C ALA A 353 -0.91 -12.45 11.49
N ALA A 354 -0.65 -11.21 11.92
CA ALA A 354 -1.13 -10.01 11.20
C ALA A 354 -0.69 -10.01 9.74
N THR A 355 0.55 -10.43 9.51
CA THR A 355 1.07 -10.79 8.20
C THR A 355 0.88 -12.31 8.01
N ARG A 356 -0.05 -12.72 7.16
CA ARG A 356 -0.30 -14.13 6.87
C ARG A 356 1.01 -14.77 6.40
N ALA A 357 1.53 -15.75 7.16
CA ALA A 357 2.79 -16.48 6.96
C ALA A 357 4.08 -15.92 7.62
N ALA A 358 4.02 -14.95 8.53
CA ALA A 358 5.16 -14.63 9.40
C ALA A 358 5.15 -15.47 10.68
N ALA A 359 6.34 -15.72 11.23
CA ALA A 359 6.46 -16.32 12.56
C ALA A 359 5.92 -15.33 13.59
N ALA A 360 4.98 -15.78 14.43
CA ALA A 360 4.41 -14.98 15.51
C ALA A 360 4.47 -15.76 16.82
N ARG A 361 4.39 -15.05 17.94
CA ARG A 361 4.22 -15.68 19.25
C ARG A 361 2.72 -15.79 19.50
N SER A 362 2.17 -17.00 19.40
CA SER A 362 0.73 -17.23 19.45
C SER A 362 0.27 -17.97 20.70
N VAL A 363 -0.91 -17.62 21.20
CA VAL A 363 -1.58 -18.31 22.30
C VAL A 363 -3.09 -18.39 22.06
N LEU A 364 -3.72 -19.51 22.41
CA LEU A 364 -5.18 -19.65 22.43
C LEU A 364 -5.69 -19.53 23.86
N MET A 365 -6.64 -18.61 24.05
CA MET A 365 -7.36 -18.40 25.30
C MET A 365 -8.78 -18.99 25.15
N PRO A 366 -9.07 -20.17 25.73
CA PRO A 366 -10.41 -20.76 25.65
C PRO A 366 -11.45 -19.90 26.37
N TRP A 367 -12.71 -19.99 25.93
CA TRP A 367 -13.86 -19.31 26.56
C TRP A 367 -14.09 -19.70 28.01
#